data_AF-A0A223KP80-F1
#
_entry.id   AF-A0A223KP80-F1
#
_cell.length_a   1.000
_cell.length_b   1.000
_cell.length_c   1.000
_cell.angle_alpha   90.00
_cell.angle_beta   90.00
_cell.angle_gamma   90.00
#
_symmetry.space_group_name_H-M   'P 1'
#
loop_
_entity.id
_entity.type
_entity.pdbx_description
1 polymer ?
#
loop_
_entity_poly.entity_id
_entity_poly.type
_entity_poly.pdbx_seq_one_letter_code
_entity_poly.pdbx_strand_id
1 'polypeptide(L)'
;MIINFKVVFPFVYFLIEPNRVLCYKIICDKYVTFLDLSTYNEWETYELNDGEEFEFFNPDNKKQLKGEGCFISQDDLNRMVDIINNCIQIHRRSINLSDMTSVHIVSPEYVAGSLRVGLDNPKTVIGFPDFLSIGPLWNFHEEKGQTLREEWLFDNINYELDDFDYRNKLNITIHQIVDIPSDVPINLWYGENADEQIGLRFILYALRNKDNDIFLMNSTELYRKYINAKEPLLHTGQIEPEILRLLFEQSKKNPPLSQKFRLKLLKEWEALSQTKEVLRAWDNGKVVGLPSDNYDKQIIGTLARLHKEQEKRDFIKVGQVIGNLIEHSNVPVNSHFLEYRIRYLIYHGVFELKGIPKSIRHYSVKLRS
;
A
#
# COMPACT_ATOMS: atom_id res chain seq x y z
N MET A 1 10.52 -4.08 -21.81
CA MET A 1 10.59 -4.97 -22.99
C MET A 1 9.20 -5.60 -23.20
N ILE A 2 8.83 -6.14 -24.38
CA ILE A 2 7.68 -7.07 -24.42
C ILE A 2 8.25 -8.42 -23.98
N ILE A 3 8.01 -8.79 -22.72
CA ILE A 3 8.40 -10.11 -22.22
C ILE A 3 7.42 -11.12 -22.83
N ASN A 4 7.90 -11.94 -23.75
CA ASN A 4 7.15 -13.09 -24.23
C ASN A 4 7.20 -14.17 -23.14
N PHE A 5 6.04 -14.71 -22.79
CA PHE A 5 5.93 -15.74 -21.77
C PHE A 5 5.03 -16.87 -22.21
N LYS A 6 5.24 -18.05 -21.64
CA LYS A 6 4.47 -19.27 -21.86
C LYS A 6 4.22 -19.95 -20.52
N VAL A 7 3.00 -20.43 -20.28
CA VAL A 7 2.63 -21.10 -19.03
C VAL A 7 2.32 -22.57 -19.32
N VAL A 8 3.02 -23.47 -18.64
CA VAL A 8 2.73 -24.91 -18.58
C VAL A 8 2.75 -25.29 -17.12
N PHE A 9 1.61 -25.10 -16.43
CA PHE A 9 1.54 -25.21 -14.97
C PHE A 9 2.13 -26.54 -14.46
N PRO A 10 3.02 -26.53 -13.44
CA PRO A 10 3.35 -25.41 -12.55
C PRO A 10 4.47 -24.47 -13.05
N PHE A 11 4.89 -24.55 -14.30
CA PHE A 11 6.02 -23.78 -14.84
C PHE A 11 5.56 -22.55 -15.63
N VAL A 12 6.31 -21.45 -15.46
CA VAL A 12 6.19 -20.22 -16.24
C VAL A 12 7.53 -19.95 -16.93
N TYR A 13 7.51 -19.88 -18.25
CA TYR A 13 8.69 -19.63 -19.08
C TYR A 13 8.67 -18.19 -19.59
N PHE A 14 9.81 -17.54 -19.59
CA PHE A 14 10.00 -16.17 -20.06
C PHE A 14 11.17 -16.12 -21.05
N LEU A 15 10.94 -15.54 -22.22
CA LEU A 15 11.98 -15.23 -23.19
C LEU A 15 12.55 -13.84 -22.87
N ILE A 16 13.80 -13.79 -22.39
CA ILE A 16 14.43 -12.53 -21.93
C ILE A 16 15.42 -11.98 -22.96
N GLU A 17 16.14 -12.87 -23.65
CA GLU A 17 17.00 -12.55 -24.79
C GLU A 17 16.53 -13.39 -25.99
N PRO A 18 16.93 -13.06 -27.23
CA PRO A 18 16.47 -13.79 -28.42
C PRO A 18 16.63 -15.31 -28.35
N ASN A 19 17.59 -15.80 -27.57
CA ASN A 19 17.87 -17.21 -27.35
C ASN A 19 17.86 -17.66 -25.87
N ARG A 20 17.43 -16.84 -24.90
CA ARG A 20 17.44 -17.22 -23.48
C ARG A 20 16.05 -17.35 -22.89
N VAL A 21 15.77 -18.51 -22.33
CA VAL A 21 14.52 -18.82 -21.64
C VAL A 21 14.79 -19.01 -20.15
N LEU A 22 14.14 -18.19 -19.33
CA LEU A 22 14.06 -18.38 -17.88
C LEU A 22 12.78 -19.16 -17.54
N CYS A 23 12.91 -20.15 -16.67
CA CYS A 23 11.82 -20.97 -16.17
C CYS A 23 11.68 -20.73 -14.67
N TYR A 24 10.47 -20.39 -14.24
CA TYR A 24 10.06 -20.32 -12.85
C TYR A 24 9.06 -21.42 -12.54
N LYS A 25 9.31 -22.19 -11.48
CA LYS A 25 8.38 -23.21 -11.00
C LYS A 25 7.55 -22.66 -9.84
N ILE A 26 6.24 -22.68 -9.96
CA ILE A 26 5.31 -22.33 -8.87
C ILE A 26 5.31 -23.49 -7.87
N ILE A 27 5.91 -23.28 -6.69
CA ILE A 27 6.08 -24.34 -5.66
C ILE A 27 4.93 -24.33 -4.64
N CYS A 28 4.29 -23.18 -4.43
CA CYS A 28 3.20 -23.05 -3.47
C CYS A 28 2.10 -22.08 -3.93
N ASP A 29 0.96 -22.11 -3.24
CA ASP A 29 -0.19 -21.24 -3.53
C ASP A 29 -0.01 -19.81 -2.99
N LYS A 30 1.17 -19.44 -2.47
CA LYS A 30 1.41 -18.08 -1.97
C LYS A 30 1.86 -17.18 -3.10
N TYR A 31 1.32 -15.97 -3.12
CA TYR A 31 1.81 -14.91 -3.99
C TYR A 31 3.27 -14.60 -3.69
N VAL A 32 4.01 -14.26 -4.75
CA VAL A 32 5.43 -13.96 -4.73
C VAL A 32 5.66 -12.45 -4.87
N THR A 33 6.71 -11.95 -4.22
CA THR A 33 7.19 -10.56 -4.28
C THR A 33 8.43 -10.46 -5.16
N PHE A 34 8.85 -9.23 -5.46
CA PHE A 34 10.16 -8.96 -6.06
C PHE A 34 11.31 -9.61 -5.28
N LEU A 35 11.24 -9.56 -3.94
CA LEU A 35 12.29 -10.11 -3.08
C LEU A 35 12.34 -11.64 -3.17
N ASP A 36 11.18 -12.30 -3.25
CA ASP A 36 11.09 -13.75 -3.43
C ASP A 36 11.75 -14.18 -4.75
N LEU A 37 11.53 -13.45 -5.84
CA LEU A 37 12.14 -13.78 -7.13
C LEU A 37 13.63 -13.44 -7.23
N SER A 38 14.14 -12.52 -6.41
CA SER A 38 15.55 -12.08 -6.45
C SER A 38 16.45 -12.82 -5.45
N THR A 39 15.88 -13.43 -4.40
CA THR A 39 16.65 -14.12 -3.34
C THR A 39 16.61 -15.64 -3.44
N TYR A 40 15.59 -16.22 -4.07
CA TYR A 40 15.47 -17.66 -4.22
C TYR A 40 16.05 -18.13 -5.57
N ASN A 41 17.01 -19.07 -5.51
CA ASN A 41 17.64 -19.74 -6.67
C ASN A 41 16.68 -20.72 -7.40
N GLU A 42 15.43 -20.32 -7.63
CA GLU A 42 14.39 -21.17 -8.24
C GLU A 42 14.28 -21.01 -9.76
N TRP A 43 15.16 -20.19 -10.36
CA TRP A 43 15.23 -19.99 -11.79
C TRP A 43 16.04 -21.08 -12.47
N GLU A 44 15.44 -21.72 -13.46
CA GLU A 44 16.16 -22.58 -14.41
C GLU A 44 16.35 -21.83 -15.73
N THR A 45 17.59 -21.78 -16.23
CA THR A 45 17.92 -21.09 -17.48
C THR A 45 18.18 -22.10 -18.59
N TYR A 46 17.62 -21.84 -19.76
CA TYR A 46 17.76 -22.66 -20.96
C TYR A 46 18.09 -21.79 -22.17
N GLU A 47 18.75 -22.41 -23.15
CA GLU A 47 18.98 -21.82 -24.47
C GLU A 47 17.86 -22.25 -25.44
N LEU A 48 17.34 -21.32 -26.21
CA LEU A 48 16.46 -21.56 -27.35
C LEU A 48 17.35 -21.86 -28.57
N ASN A 49 17.08 -22.96 -29.28
CA ASN A 49 17.91 -23.37 -30.40
C ASN A 49 17.67 -22.46 -31.62
N ASP A 50 18.64 -22.35 -32.51
CA ASP A 50 18.47 -21.60 -33.76
C ASP A 50 17.27 -22.13 -34.58
N GLY A 51 16.33 -21.23 -34.90
CA GLY A 51 15.11 -21.55 -35.64
C GLY A 51 13.99 -22.20 -34.83
N GLU A 52 14.19 -22.42 -33.52
CA GLU A 52 13.12 -22.86 -32.61
C GLU A 52 12.24 -21.67 -32.23
N GLU A 53 10.92 -21.80 -32.44
CA GLU A 53 9.98 -20.78 -31.97
C GLU A 53 9.68 -20.98 -30.48
N PHE A 54 9.73 -19.90 -29.71
CA PHE A 54 9.54 -19.92 -28.26
C PHE A 54 8.19 -20.55 -27.82
N GLU A 55 7.14 -20.43 -28.64
CA GLU A 55 5.83 -21.03 -28.36
C GLU A 55 5.89 -22.56 -28.24
N PHE A 56 6.80 -23.21 -28.98
CA PHE A 56 6.99 -24.66 -28.99
C PHE A 56 8.12 -25.13 -28.06
N PHE A 57 8.79 -24.22 -27.34
CA PHE A 57 9.87 -24.55 -26.41
C PHE A 57 9.43 -25.62 -25.39
N ASN A 58 10.27 -26.66 -25.23
CA ASN A 58 10.13 -27.70 -24.20
C ASN A 58 11.51 -28.02 -23.56
N PRO A 59 11.64 -27.95 -22.21
CA PRO A 59 12.91 -28.23 -21.54
C PRO A 59 13.34 -29.71 -21.50
N ASP A 60 12.46 -30.70 -21.79
CA ASP A 60 12.71 -32.14 -21.57
C ASP A 60 14.02 -32.67 -22.19
N ASN A 61 14.47 -32.07 -23.30
CA ASN A 61 15.69 -32.48 -24.01
C ASN A 61 16.81 -31.44 -23.98
N LYS A 62 16.70 -30.40 -23.14
CA LYS A 62 17.66 -29.29 -23.07
C LYS A 62 18.48 -29.35 -21.79
N LYS A 63 19.76 -28.98 -21.90
CA LYS A 63 20.65 -28.88 -20.74
C LYS A 63 20.47 -27.51 -20.07
N GLN A 64 20.22 -27.51 -18.77
CA GLN A 64 20.17 -26.28 -17.98
C GLN A 64 21.53 -25.57 -18.02
N LEU A 65 21.51 -24.26 -18.29
CA LEU A 65 22.67 -23.39 -18.17
C LEU A 65 22.90 -23.08 -16.68
N LYS A 66 24.09 -23.38 -16.16
CA LYS A 66 24.46 -23.15 -14.75
C LYS A 66 25.48 -22.02 -14.65
N GLY A 67 25.25 -21.09 -13.72
CA GLY A 67 26.19 -20.00 -13.42
C GLY A 67 26.16 -18.83 -14.39
N GLU A 68 25.21 -18.79 -15.33
CA GLU A 68 24.99 -17.64 -16.19
C GLU A 68 23.89 -16.75 -15.62
N GLY A 69 24.26 -15.53 -15.22
CA GLY A 69 23.29 -14.49 -14.87
C GLY A 69 22.69 -13.87 -16.12
N CYS A 70 21.42 -13.45 -16.04
CA CYS A 70 20.79 -12.58 -17.03
C CYS A 70 20.52 -11.23 -16.38
N PHE A 71 20.74 -10.15 -17.12
CA PHE A 71 20.37 -8.81 -16.66
C PHE A 71 18.90 -8.56 -16.98
N ILE A 72 18.06 -8.48 -15.95
CA ILE A 72 16.64 -8.17 -16.08
C ILE A 72 16.44 -6.76 -15.52
N SER A 73 15.79 -5.90 -16.31
CA SER A 73 15.42 -4.57 -15.81
C SER A 73 14.41 -4.69 -14.68
N GLN A 74 14.32 -3.68 -13.83
CA GLN A 74 13.37 -3.69 -12.72
C GLN A 74 11.92 -3.77 -13.20
N ASP A 75 11.57 -3.00 -14.23
CA ASP A 75 10.23 -3.01 -14.82
C ASP A 75 9.88 -4.39 -15.38
N ASP A 76 10.85 -5.06 -16.00
CA ASP A 76 10.65 -6.39 -16.54
C ASP A 76 10.47 -7.42 -15.41
N LEU A 77 11.22 -7.32 -14.31
CA LEU A 77 11.05 -8.20 -13.15
C LEU A 77 9.69 -7.99 -12.46
N ASN A 78 9.23 -6.75 -12.29
CA ASN A 78 7.89 -6.43 -11.79
C ASN A 78 6.80 -7.06 -12.68
N ARG A 79 6.97 -7.01 -14.00
CA ARG A 79 6.05 -7.65 -14.94
C ARG A 79 6.06 -9.17 -14.82
N MET A 80 7.21 -9.78 -14.57
CA MET A 80 7.32 -11.23 -14.32
C MET A 80 6.59 -11.63 -13.03
N VAL A 81 6.74 -10.85 -11.94
CA VAL A 81 5.98 -11.03 -10.70
C VAL A 81 4.47 -10.98 -10.96
N ASP A 82 4.00 -9.98 -11.71
CA ASP A 82 2.57 -9.84 -12.07
C ASP A 82 2.09 -11.09 -12.86
N ILE A 83 2.87 -11.59 -13.82
CA ILE A 83 2.52 -12.81 -14.60
C ILE A 83 2.44 -14.04 -13.70
N ILE A 84 3.43 -14.25 -12.81
CA ILE A 84 3.46 -15.41 -11.90
C ILE A 84 2.28 -15.35 -10.93
N ASN A 85 2.02 -14.19 -10.33
CA ASN A 85 0.90 -14.00 -9.41
C ASN A 85 -0.46 -14.18 -10.09
N ASN A 86 -0.61 -13.78 -11.36
CA ASN A 86 -1.80 -14.09 -12.14
C ASN A 86 -1.99 -15.62 -12.33
N CYS A 87 -0.91 -16.36 -12.61
CA CYS A 87 -0.98 -17.82 -12.72
C CYS A 87 -1.37 -18.47 -11.39
N ILE A 88 -0.76 -18.03 -10.28
CA ILE A 88 -1.10 -18.49 -8.93
C ILE A 88 -2.58 -18.20 -8.62
N GLN A 89 -3.08 -17.01 -8.96
CA GLN A 89 -4.47 -16.65 -8.73
C GLN A 89 -5.45 -17.59 -9.48
N ILE A 90 -5.18 -17.85 -10.76
CA ILE A 90 -6.00 -18.77 -11.57
C ILE A 90 -6.01 -20.17 -10.94
N HIS A 91 -4.83 -20.66 -10.52
CA HIS A 91 -4.73 -21.96 -9.86
C HIS A 91 -5.51 -22.01 -8.55
N ARG A 92 -5.35 -21.02 -7.66
CA ARG A 92 -6.06 -20.93 -6.38
C ARG A 92 -7.58 -21.00 -6.53
N ARG A 93 -8.12 -20.32 -7.55
CA ARG A 93 -9.56 -20.34 -7.85
C ARG A 93 -10.05 -21.71 -8.35
N SER A 94 -9.18 -22.52 -8.95
CA SER A 94 -9.54 -23.84 -9.45
C SER A 94 -9.61 -24.93 -8.37
N ILE A 95 -8.87 -24.76 -7.27
CA ILE A 95 -8.67 -25.79 -6.24
C ILE A 95 -9.54 -25.62 -4.98
N ASN A 96 -10.28 -24.50 -4.82
CA ASN A 96 -11.22 -24.26 -3.70
C ASN A 96 -10.68 -24.62 -2.30
N LEU A 97 -9.41 -24.32 -2.00
CA LEU A 97 -8.71 -24.77 -0.78
C LEU A 97 -8.90 -23.88 0.46
N SER A 98 -10.05 -23.23 0.65
CA SER A 98 -10.18 -22.23 1.72
C SER A 98 -10.78 -22.78 3.02
N ASP A 99 -9.94 -23.03 4.02
CA ASP A 99 -10.33 -23.19 5.44
C ASP A 99 -10.60 -21.83 6.15
N MET A 100 -10.78 -20.74 5.40
CA MET A 100 -10.96 -19.40 5.97
C MET A 100 -12.30 -19.30 6.71
N THR A 101 -12.23 -19.04 8.02
CA THR A 101 -13.41 -18.81 8.87
C THR A 101 -13.91 -17.37 8.80
N SER A 102 -12.98 -16.41 8.69
CA SER A 102 -13.25 -14.99 8.47
C SER A 102 -11.98 -14.29 8.01
N VAL A 103 -12.14 -13.16 7.33
CA VAL A 103 -11.03 -12.30 6.89
C VAL A 103 -11.15 -10.94 7.56
N HIS A 104 -10.04 -10.44 8.09
CA HIS A 104 -9.93 -9.06 8.56
C HIS A 104 -9.12 -8.26 7.55
N ILE A 105 -9.65 -7.12 7.13
CA ILE A 105 -8.96 -6.20 6.23
C ILE A 105 -8.78 -4.87 6.96
N VAL A 106 -7.60 -4.27 6.84
CA VAL A 106 -7.31 -2.95 7.40
C VAL A 106 -6.48 -2.13 6.42
N SER A 107 -6.71 -0.82 6.42
CA SER A 107 -5.90 0.16 5.69
C SER A 107 -5.56 1.29 6.66
N PRO A 108 -4.30 1.73 6.80
CA PRO A 108 -3.10 1.21 6.11
C PRO A 108 -2.49 -0.04 6.75
N GLU A 109 -1.55 -0.69 6.05
CA GLU A 109 -0.98 -2.01 6.36
C GLU A 109 -0.32 -2.11 7.73
N TYR A 110 0.29 -1.02 8.24
CA TYR A 110 1.01 -1.06 9.51
C TYR A 110 0.12 -1.48 10.70
N VAL A 111 -1.20 -1.33 10.60
CA VAL A 111 -2.17 -1.77 11.62
C VAL A 111 -2.37 -3.29 11.61
N ALA A 112 -2.09 -3.96 10.48
CA ALA A 112 -2.29 -5.41 10.34
C ALA A 112 -1.43 -6.21 11.32
N GLY A 113 -0.25 -5.70 11.69
CA GLY A 113 0.60 -6.31 12.72
C GLY A 113 -0.11 -6.45 14.05
N SER A 114 -0.70 -5.36 14.57
CA SER A 114 -1.43 -5.36 15.84
C SER A 114 -2.65 -6.28 15.80
N LEU A 115 -3.38 -6.34 14.68
CA LEU A 115 -4.50 -7.27 14.51
C LEU A 115 -4.04 -8.74 14.49
N ARG A 116 -2.90 -9.05 13.87
CA ARG A 116 -2.32 -10.40 13.86
C ARG A 116 -1.90 -10.86 15.25
N VAL A 117 -1.44 -9.94 16.09
CA VAL A 117 -1.12 -10.22 17.49
C VAL A 117 -2.39 -10.36 18.34
N GLY A 118 -3.34 -9.44 18.19
CA GLY A 118 -4.48 -9.33 19.09
C GLY A 118 -5.58 -10.38 18.87
N LEU A 119 -5.89 -10.74 17.63
CA LEU A 119 -6.99 -11.65 17.30
C LEU A 119 -6.61 -13.13 17.50
N ASP A 120 -7.56 -13.98 17.88
CA ASP A 120 -7.33 -15.42 18.04
C ASP A 120 -7.22 -16.16 16.70
N ASN A 121 -6.52 -17.30 16.66
CA ASN A 121 -6.49 -18.19 15.48
C ASN A 121 -7.69 -19.15 15.47
N PRO A 122 -8.15 -19.62 14.29
CA PRO A 122 -7.67 -19.30 12.95
C PRO A 122 -8.13 -17.91 12.48
N LYS A 123 -7.22 -17.14 11.86
CA LYS A 123 -7.51 -15.81 11.31
C LYS A 123 -6.71 -15.51 10.05
N THR A 124 -7.30 -14.71 9.18
CA THR A 124 -6.64 -14.11 8.01
C THR A 124 -6.67 -12.59 8.15
N VAL A 125 -5.52 -11.94 8.06
CA VAL A 125 -5.41 -10.47 8.15
C VAL A 125 -4.69 -9.91 6.93
N ILE A 126 -5.42 -9.11 6.15
CA ILE A 126 -4.94 -8.42 4.95
C ILE A 126 -4.71 -6.94 5.32
N GLY A 127 -3.48 -6.46 5.12
CA GLY A 127 -3.12 -5.05 5.31
C GLY A 127 -2.99 -4.35 3.97
N PHE A 128 -3.62 -3.18 3.81
CA PHE A 128 -3.56 -2.41 2.58
C PHE A 128 -2.31 -1.51 2.54
N PRO A 129 -1.38 -1.69 1.58
CA PRO A 129 -0.02 -1.15 1.67
C PRO A 129 0.12 0.34 1.33
N ASP A 130 -0.98 1.10 1.22
CA ASP A 130 -0.98 2.46 0.70
C ASP A 130 -1.66 3.49 1.62
N PHE A 131 -1.17 4.72 1.58
CA PHE A 131 -1.73 5.89 2.25
C PHE A 131 -2.56 6.71 1.27
N LEU A 132 -3.85 6.38 1.17
CA LEU A 132 -4.74 6.98 0.17
C LEU A 132 -5.16 8.43 0.48
N SER A 133 -4.77 9.01 1.62
CA SER A 133 -4.97 10.44 1.90
C SER A 133 -4.10 11.35 1.05
N ILE A 134 -3.01 10.83 0.49
CA ILE A 134 -2.05 11.58 -0.33
C ILE A 134 -1.94 10.98 -1.73
N GLY A 135 -1.45 11.77 -2.69
CA GLY A 135 -1.29 11.38 -4.10
C GLY A 135 -2.60 11.33 -4.89
N PRO A 136 -2.54 11.12 -6.21
CA PRO A 136 -3.72 11.03 -7.04
C PRO A 136 -4.51 9.74 -6.75
N LEU A 137 -5.84 9.83 -6.81
CA LEU A 137 -6.76 8.69 -6.74
C LEU A 137 -7.50 8.46 -8.07
N TRP A 138 -7.16 9.24 -9.09
CA TRP A 138 -7.85 9.20 -10.37
C TRP A 138 -7.83 7.78 -10.96
N ASN A 139 -9.01 7.21 -11.17
CA ASN A 139 -9.18 5.83 -11.65
C ASN A 139 -8.26 4.80 -10.95
N PHE A 140 -7.96 4.95 -9.65
CA PHE A 140 -7.03 4.06 -8.93
C PHE A 140 -7.45 2.57 -8.88
N HIS A 141 -8.71 2.29 -9.23
CA HIS A 141 -9.22 0.94 -9.40
C HIS A 141 -8.92 0.32 -10.79
N GLU A 142 -8.20 1.04 -11.64
CA GLU A 142 -7.72 0.63 -12.96
C GLU A 142 -6.19 0.73 -13.00
N GLU A 143 -5.54 -0.11 -13.82
CA GLU A 143 -4.08 -0.15 -13.96
C GLU A 143 -3.50 1.23 -14.33
N LYS A 144 -4.15 1.97 -15.23
CA LYS A 144 -3.70 3.32 -15.63
C LYS A 144 -3.66 4.30 -14.45
N GLY A 145 -4.66 4.25 -13.57
CA GLY A 145 -4.69 5.10 -12.38
C GLY A 145 -3.65 4.69 -11.35
N GLN A 146 -3.38 3.39 -11.24
CA GLN A 146 -2.32 2.85 -10.37
C GLN A 146 -0.93 3.29 -10.85
N THR A 147 -0.64 3.22 -12.15
CA THR A 147 0.63 3.70 -12.72
C THR A 147 0.83 5.21 -12.50
N LEU A 148 -0.20 6.03 -12.74
CA LEU A 148 -0.11 7.48 -12.49
C LEU A 148 0.17 7.80 -11.00
N ARG A 149 -0.39 7.00 -10.10
CA ARG A 149 -0.14 7.14 -8.67
C ARG A 149 1.27 6.69 -8.30
N GLU A 150 1.72 5.56 -8.81
CA GLU A 150 3.08 5.03 -8.64
C GLU A 150 4.12 6.07 -9.06
N GLU A 151 3.99 6.65 -10.26
CA GLU A 151 4.86 7.72 -10.76
C GLU A 151 4.85 8.95 -9.84
N TRP A 152 3.66 9.38 -9.39
CA TRP A 152 3.56 10.52 -8.47
C TRP A 152 4.22 10.24 -7.12
N LEU A 153 4.03 9.03 -6.57
CA LEU A 153 4.67 8.63 -5.32
C LEU A 153 6.19 8.59 -5.48
N PHE A 154 6.70 8.01 -6.57
CA PHE A 154 8.12 7.95 -6.88
C PHE A 154 8.76 9.35 -6.97
N ASP A 155 8.11 10.29 -7.65
CA ASP A 155 8.65 11.64 -7.83
C ASP A 155 8.55 12.51 -6.57
N ASN A 156 7.53 12.29 -5.75
CA ASN A 156 7.14 13.24 -4.70
C ASN A 156 7.35 12.72 -3.29
N ILE A 157 7.32 11.41 -3.04
CA ILE A 157 7.32 10.83 -1.69
C ILE A 157 8.57 9.99 -1.48
N ASN A 158 9.26 10.24 -0.38
CA ASN A 158 10.45 9.48 -0.01
C ASN A 158 10.12 8.44 1.07
N TYR A 159 10.00 7.17 0.69
CA TYR A 159 9.74 6.04 1.60
C TYR A 159 11.01 5.40 2.17
N GLU A 160 12.19 6.00 1.94
CA GLU A 160 13.51 5.62 2.44
C GLU A 160 14.05 4.25 1.96
N LEU A 161 13.21 3.21 1.82
CA LEU A 161 13.64 1.82 1.56
C LEU A 161 12.70 0.97 0.67
N ASP A 162 11.51 1.45 0.28
CA ASP A 162 10.40 0.59 -0.21
C ASP A 162 9.85 0.93 -1.62
N ASP A 163 10.45 1.88 -2.34
CA ASP A 163 9.91 2.37 -3.62
C ASP A 163 9.73 1.26 -4.68
N PHE A 164 10.53 0.19 -4.56
CA PHE A 164 10.60 -0.88 -5.56
C PHE A 164 9.53 -1.96 -5.43
N ASP A 165 8.91 -2.12 -4.25
CA ASP A 165 7.95 -3.19 -3.96
C ASP A 165 6.50 -2.67 -3.90
N TYR A 166 6.28 -1.35 -4.05
CA TYR A 166 4.95 -0.75 -3.94
C TYR A 166 3.93 -1.41 -4.88
N ARG A 167 4.22 -1.50 -6.18
CA ARG A 167 3.32 -2.10 -7.18
C ARG A 167 3.03 -3.56 -6.88
N ASN A 168 4.06 -4.34 -6.54
CA ASN A 168 3.93 -5.75 -6.21
C ASN A 168 3.07 -5.94 -4.95
N LYS A 169 3.36 -5.23 -3.86
CA LYS A 169 2.54 -5.26 -2.63
C LYS A 169 1.08 -4.87 -2.92
N LEU A 170 0.86 -3.80 -3.69
CA LEU A 170 -0.50 -3.36 -4.05
C LEU A 170 -1.25 -4.44 -4.83
N ASN A 171 -0.64 -4.99 -5.89
CA ASN A 171 -1.24 -6.02 -6.73
C ASN A 171 -1.53 -7.29 -5.93
N ILE A 172 -0.57 -7.76 -5.12
CA ILE A 172 -0.75 -8.92 -4.23
C ILE A 172 -1.93 -8.69 -3.28
N THR A 173 -2.02 -7.52 -2.65
CA THR A 173 -3.12 -7.22 -1.74
C THR A 173 -4.46 -7.16 -2.46
N ILE A 174 -4.54 -6.56 -3.66
CA ILE A 174 -5.76 -6.57 -4.47
C ILE A 174 -6.16 -8.01 -4.81
N HIS A 175 -5.20 -8.85 -5.21
CA HIS A 175 -5.44 -10.27 -5.50
C HIS A 175 -5.98 -11.00 -4.26
N GLN A 176 -5.37 -10.80 -3.09
CA GLN A 176 -5.84 -11.38 -1.83
C GLN A 176 -7.29 -10.97 -1.52
N ILE A 177 -7.66 -9.70 -1.72
CA ILE A 177 -9.03 -9.20 -1.51
C ILE A 177 -10.01 -9.82 -2.52
N VAL A 178 -9.63 -9.89 -3.80
CA VAL A 178 -10.47 -10.44 -4.87
C VAL A 178 -10.59 -11.96 -4.81
N ASP A 179 -9.69 -12.66 -4.11
CA ASP A 179 -9.77 -14.11 -3.93
C ASP A 179 -10.48 -14.58 -2.67
N ILE A 180 -10.90 -13.67 -1.78
CA ILE A 180 -11.75 -14.04 -0.64
C ILE A 180 -13.01 -14.77 -1.16
N PRO A 181 -13.29 -16.02 -0.74
CA PRO A 181 -14.47 -16.75 -1.18
C PRO A 181 -15.76 -16.02 -0.78
N SER A 182 -16.82 -16.14 -1.58
CA SER A 182 -18.04 -15.31 -1.43
C SER A 182 -18.84 -15.60 -0.15
N ASP A 183 -18.65 -16.76 0.44
CA ASP A 183 -19.29 -17.23 1.68
C ASP A 183 -18.51 -16.87 2.95
N VAL A 184 -17.29 -16.34 2.82
CA VAL A 184 -16.44 -16.00 3.96
C VAL A 184 -16.76 -14.59 4.48
N PRO A 185 -17.08 -14.39 5.77
CA PRO A 185 -17.36 -13.07 6.31
C PRO A 185 -16.10 -12.18 6.36
N ILE A 186 -16.27 -10.88 6.08
CA ILE A 186 -15.20 -9.89 6.02
C ILE A 186 -15.38 -8.84 7.11
N ASN A 187 -14.38 -8.66 7.97
CA ASN A 187 -14.32 -7.59 8.97
C ASN A 187 -13.41 -6.47 8.46
N LEU A 188 -13.96 -5.28 8.19
CA LEU A 188 -13.23 -4.16 7.62
C LEU A 188 -12.99 -3.08 8.69
N TRP A 189 -11.73 -2.94 9.11
CA TRP A 189 -11.29 -1.99 10.14
C TRP A 189 -10.95 -0.63 9.55
N TYR A 190 -11.45 0.41 10.19
CA TYR A 190 -11.17 1.80 9.84
C TYR A 190 -11.43 2.74 11.02
N GLY A 191 -10.78 3.90 11.03
CA GLY A 191 -10.98 4.99 11.98
C GLY A 191 -11.53 6.26 11.33
N GLU A 192 -11.74 7.30 12.12
CA GLU A 192 -12.23 8.62 11.68
C GLU A 192 -11.09 9.53 11.19
N ASN A 193 -10.28 9.04 10.24
CA ASN A 193 -9.22 9.82 9.56
C ASN A 193 -9.22 9.57 8.04
N ALA A 194 -8.54 10.45 7.29
CA ALA A 194 -8.62 10.46 5.82
C ALA A 194 -8.14 9.15 5.19
N ASP A 195 -6.98 8.63 5.61
CA ASP A 195 -6.39 7.42 5.05
C ASP A 195 -7.32 6.21 5.21
N GLU A 196 -7.80 5.98 6.43
CA GLU A 196 -8.62 4.81 6.74
C GLU A 196 -10.01 4.91 6.10
N GLN A 197 -10.59 6.11 6.04
CA GLN A 197 -11.88 6.37 5.41
C GLN A 197 -11.81 6.19 3.88
N ILE A 198 -10.73 6.60 3.24
CA ILE A 198 -10.55 6.37 1.80
C ILE A 198 -10.27 4.88 1.54
N GLY A 199 -9.46 4.24 2.37
CA GLY A 199 -9.21 2.79 2.33
C GLY A 199 -10.50 1.97 2.42
N LEU A 200 -11.37 2.28 3.37
CA LEU A 200 -12.72 1.69 3.50
C LEU A 200 -13.48 1.73 2.16
N ARG A 201 -13.52 2.90 1.52
CA ARG A 201 -14.26 3.12 0.27
C ARG A 201 -13.64 2.35 -0.90
N PHE A 202 -12.31 2.37 -1.02
CA PHE A 202 -11.60 1.64 -2.06
C PHE A 202 -11.78 0.13 -1.92
N ILE A 203 -11.58 -0.42 -0.73
CA ILE A 203 -11.68 -1.86 -0.47
C ILE A 203 -13.11 -2.34 -0.74
N LEU A 204 -14.13 -1.59 -0.32
CA LEU A 204 -15.52 -1.89 -0.67
C LEU A 204 -15.77 -1.88 -2.19
N TYR A 205 -15.13 -0.96 -2.91
CA TYR A 205 -15.20 -0.93 -4.37
C TYR A 205 -14.51 -2.14 -5.02
N ALA A 206 -13.35 -2.58 -4.51
CA ALA A 206 -12.71 -3.82 -4.95
C ALA A 206 -13.62 -5.04 -4.73
N LEU A 207 -14.39 -5.05 -3.64
CA LEU A 207 -15.35 -6.10 -3.28
C LEU A 207 -16.74 -5.93 -3.93
N ARG A 208 -16.98 -4.93 -4.78
CA ARG A 208 -18.35 -4.53 -5.23
C ARG A 208 -19.18 -5.65 -5.87
N ASN A 209 -18.53 -6.64 -6.50
CA ASN A 209 -19.20 -7.76 -7.17
C ASN A 209 -19.30 -9.02 -6.31
N LYS A 210 -19.01 -8.92 -5.00
CA LYS A 210 -19.07 -10.06 -4.09
C LYS A 210 -20.21 -9.98 -3.09
N ASP A 211 -20.75 -11.16 -2.78
CA ASP A 211 -21.89 -11.33 -1.89
C ASP A 211 -21.52 -11.53 -0.41
N ASN A 212 -20.23 -11.41 -0.07
CA ASN A 212 -19.75 -11.54 1.31
C ASN A 212 -20.55 -10.67 2.28
N ASP A 213 -20.84 -11.22 3.46
CA ASP A 213 -21.23 -10.43 4.61
C ASP A 213 -20.04 -9.59 5.08
N ILE A 214 -20.21 -8.27 5.07
CA ILE A 214 -19.16 -7.31 5.45
C ILE A 214 -19.53 -6.64 6.77
N PHE A 215 -18.67 -6.73 7.78
CA PHE A 215 -18.82 -6.11 9.09
C PHE A 215 -17.88 -4.91 9.20
N LEU A 216 -18.46 -3.73 9.41
CA LEU A 216 -17.70 -2.49 9.54
C LEU A 216 -17.23 -2.28 10.98
N MET A 217 -15.91 -2.15 11.14
CA MET A 217 -15.23 -2.00 12.42
C MET A 217 -14.68 -0.59 12.56
N ASN A 218 -15.55 0.37 12.90
CA ASN A 218 -15.15 1.74 13.21
C ASN A 218 -14.38 1.79 14.53
N SER A 219 -13.05 1.72 14.45
CA SER A 219 -12.16 1.61 15.60
C SER A 219 -12.26 2.82 16.52
N THR A 220 -12.37 4.04 15.99
CA THR A 220 -12.51 5.28 16.76
C THR A 220 -13.83 5.29 17.55
N GLU A 221 -14.94 4.90 16.91
CA GLU A 221 -16.25 4.84 17.56
C GLU A 221 -16.33 3.72 18.60
N LEU A 222 -15.83 2.52 18.27
CA LEU A 222 -15.77 1.39 19.19
C LEU A 222 -14.89 1.71 20.39
N TYR A 223 -13.72 2.31 20.18
CA TYR A 223 -12.82 2.72 21.25
C TYR A 223 -13.50 3.73 22.17
N ARG A 224 -14.15 4.78 21.64
CA ARG A 224 -14.90 5.75 22.43
C ARG A 224 -16.04 5.12 23.24
N LYS A 225 -16.69 4.09 22.69
CA LYS A 225 -17.82 3.41 23.33
C LYS A 225 -17.40 2.48 24.47
N TYR A 226 -16.29 1.75 24.30
CA TYR A 226 -15.89 0.68 25.23
C TYR A 226 -14.69 1.03 26.11
N ILE A 227 -13.91 2.04 25.74
CA ILE A 227 -12.73 2.50 26.48
C ILE A 227 -12.96 3.92 26.98
N ASN A 228 -12.84 4.11 28.30
CA ASN A 228 -12.95 5.42 28.92
C ASN A 228 -11.62 6.20 28.80
N ALA A 229 -11.28 6.61 27.58
CA ALA A 229 -10.06 7.37 27.28
C ALA A 229 -10.31 8.89 27.36
N LYS A 230 -9.30 9.62 27.84
CA LYS A 230 -9.33 11.10 27.93
C LYS A 230 -9.01 11.76 26.59
N GLU A 231 -8.14 11.15 25.81
CA GLU A 231 -7.66 11.68 24.53
C GLU A 231 -8.37 11.00 23.36
N PRO A 232 -8.69 11.75 22.28
CA PRO A 232 -9.26 11.17 21.07
C PRO A 232 -8.24 10.31 20.33
N LEU A 233 -8.71 9.21 19.76
CA LEU A 233 -7.92 8.35 18.88
C LEU A 233 -7.79 9.00 17.49
N LEU A 234 -6.57 9.13 16.98
CA LEU A 234 -6.29 9.69 15.65
C LEU A 234 -6.35 8.61 14.55
N HIS A 235 -5.87 7.40 14.84
CA HIS A 235 -5.87 6.28 13.89
C HIS A 235 -5.87 4.93 14.60
N THR A 236 -6.33 3.87 13.91
CA THR A 236 -6.50 2.52 14.47
C THR A 236 -5.18 1.96 15.01
N GLY A 237 -4.06 2.31 14.40
CA GLY A 237 -2.75 1.81 14.85
C GLY A 237 -2.25 2.32 16.20
N GLN A 238 -2.96 3.26 16.85
CA GLN A 238 -2.69 3.63 18.25
C GLN A 238 -3.34 2.68 19.26
N ILE A 239 -4.17 1.74 18.81
CA ILE A 239 -4.87 0.79 19.68
C ILE A 239 -3.99 -0.45 19.91
N GLU A 240 -3.76 -0.78 21.17
CA GLU A 240 -3.03 -1.98 21.59
C GLU A 240 -3.74 -3.27 21.14
N PRO A 241 -3.00 -4.36 20.84
CA PRO A 241 -3.56 -5.62 20.35
C PRO A 241 -4.68 -6.21 21.22
N GLU A 242 -4.54 -6.15 22.56
CA GLU A 242 -5.52 -6.70 23.50
C GLU A 242 -6.84 -5.91 23.45
N ILE A 243 -6.75 -4.60 23.22
CA ILE A 243 -7.91 -3.75 23.07
C ILE A 243 -8.58 -3.99 21.72
N LEU A 244 -7.83 -4.15 20.62
CA LEU A 244 -8.39 -4.55 19.33
C LEU A 244 -9.21 -5.85 19.42
N ARG A 245 -8.69 -6.84 20.16
CA ARG A 245 -9.43 -8.09 20.45
C ARG A 245 -10.74 -7.81 21.17
N LEU A 246 -10.70 -6.99 22.24
CA LEU A 246 -11.90 -6.62 22.98
C LEU A 246 -12.93 -5.95 22.07
N LEU A 247 -12.53 -4.97 21.25
CA LEU A 247 -13.43 -4.27 20.33
C LEU A 247 -14.07 -5.23 19.33
N PHE A 248 -13.30 -6.19 18.81
CA PHE A 248 -13.83 -7.24 17.95
C PHE A 248 -14.88 -8.10 18.66
N GLU A 249 -14.59 -8.63 19.84
CA GLU A 249 -15.54 -9.45 20.61
C GLU A 249 -16.85 -8.70 20.90
N GLN A 250 -16.77 -7.41 21.24
CA GLN A 250 -17.95 -6.57 21.50
C GLN A 250 -18.78 -6.29 20.23
N SER A 251 -18.16 -6.35 19.06
CA SER A 251 -18.79 -6.07 17.77
C SER A 251 -19.47 -7.27 17.10
N LYS A 252 -19.23 -8.51 17.57
CA LYS A 252 -19.74 -9.74 16.93
C LYS A 252 -21.25 -9.81 16.74
N LYS A 253 -22.01 -9.02 17.50
CA LYS A 253 -23.48 -8.95 17.42
C LYS A 253 -23.98 -7.89 16.44
N ASN A 254 -23.08 -7.07 15.88
CA ASN A 254 -23.46 -6.05 14.92
C ASN A 254 -23.94 -6.71 13.62
N PRO A 255 -25.02 -6.21 13.01
CA PRO A 255 -25.47 -6.72 11.73
C PRO A 255 -24.44 -6.40 10.62
N PRO A 256 -24.41 -7.19 9.55
CA PRO A 256 -23.59 -6.88 8.38
C PRO A 256 -24.01 -5.55 7.74
N LEU A 257 -23.11 -5.00 6.95
CA LEU A 257 -23.26 -3.76 6.20
C LEU A 257 -24.50 -3.82 5.30
N SER A 258 -25.46 -2.95 5.59
CA SER A 258 -26.67 -2.85 4.76
C SER A 258 -26.32 -2.47 3.31
N GLN A 259 -27.07 -3.01 2.35
CA GLN A 259 -26.90 -2.71 0.93
C GLN A 259 -27.03 -1.21 0.62
N LYS A 260 -27.94 -0.51 1.30
CA LYS A 260 -28.10 0.95 1.16
C LYS A 260 -26.83 1.70 1.54
N PHE A 261 -26.20 1.32 2.64
CA PHE A 261 -24.97 1.99 3.10
C PHE A 261 -23.76 1.59 2.26
N ARG A 262 -23.69 0.32 1.80
CA ARG A 262 -22.70 -0.14 0.82
C ARG A 262 -22.73 0.69 -0.46
N LEU A 263 -23.91 0.85 -1.08
CA LEU A 263 -24.09 1.67 -2.29
C LEU A 263 -23.69 3.14 -2.09
N LYS A 264 -23.91 3.71 -0.91
CA LYS A 264 -23.46 5.06 -0.58
C LYS A 264 -21.93 5.15 -0.64
N LEU A 265 -21.22 4.22 0.02
CA LEU A 265 -19.76 4.21 0.06
C LEU A 265 -19.14 3.95 -1.32
N LEU A 266 -19.77 3.11 -2.14
CA LEU A 266 -19.33 2.89 -3.53
C LEU A 266 -19.42 4.18 -4.36
N LYS A 267 -20.52 4.91 -4.28
CA LYS A 267 -20.68 6.21 -4.96
C LYS A 267 -19.68 7.26 -4.47
N GLU A 268 -19.39 7.25 -3.16
CA GLU A 268 -18.34 8.11 -2.60
C GLU A 268 -16.96 7.77 -3.16
N TRP A 269 -16.63 6.48 -3.33
CA TRP A 269 -15.41 6.08 -4.03
C TRP A 269 -15.37 6.56 -5.48
N GLU A 270 -16.46 6.34 -6.25
CA GLU A 270 -16.53 6.78 -7.64
C GLU A 270 -16.27 8.29 -7.75
N ALA A 271 -16.90 9.11 -6.90
CA ALA A 271 -16.66 10.54 -6.86
C ALA A 271 -15.21 10.87 -6.48
N LEU A 272 -14.64 10.22 -5.46
CA LEU A 272 -13.23 10.40 -5.07
C LEU A 272 -12.27 10.04 -6.22
N SER A 273 -12.58 9.00 -6.98
CA SER A 273 -11.78 8.53 -8.11
C SER A 273 -11.77 9.48 -9.31
N GLN A 274 -12.56 10.55 -9.28
CA GLN A 274 -12.58 11.60 -10.30
C GLN A 274 -11.95 12.92 -9.83
N THR A 275 -11.48 12.98 -8.59
CA THR A 275 -10.84 14.17 -8.00
C THR A 275 -9.40 14.33 -8.50
N LYS A 276 -8.91 15.58 -8.53
CA LYS A 276 -7.53 15.91 -8.98
C LYS A 276 -6.59 16.25 -7.82
N GLU A 277 -7.16 16.52 -6.66
CA GLU A 277 -6.47 16.83 -5.43
C GLU A 277 -5.52 15.68 -5.06
N VAL A 278 -4.35 16.02 -4.52
CA VAL A 278 -3.34 15.05 -4.07
C VAL A 278 -3.21 15.01 -2.55
N LEU A 279 -4.06 15.75 -1.86
CA LEU A 279 -4.13 15.81 -0.40
C LEU A 279 -5.59 15.79 0.02
N ARG A 280 -5.90 14.98 1.03
CA ARG A 280 -7.27 14.81 1.54
C ARG A 280 -7.27 14.82 3.06
N ALA A 281 -8.34 15.36 3.62
CA ALA A 281 -8.60 15.34 5.06
C ALA A 281 -9.95 14.68 5.35
N TRP A 282 -10.11 14.21 6.58
CA TRP A 282 -11.40 13.80 7.12
C TRP A 282 -11.96 14.95 7.94
N ASP A 283 -13.04 15.54 7.45
CA ASP A 283 -13.70 16.67 8.10
C ASP A 283 -15.20 16.44 8.17
N ASN A 284 -15.77 16.60 9.36
CA ASN A 284 -17.22 16.52 9.61
C ASN A 284 -17.90 15.29 8.98
N GLY A 285 -17.26 14.12 9.07
CA GLY A 285 -17.80 12.86 8.55
C GLY A 285 -17.65 12.66 7.04
N LYS A 286 -16.81 13.47 6.37
CA LYS A 286 -16.58 13.41 4.93
C LYS A 286 -15.09 13.49 4.58
N VAL A 287 -14.72 12.84 3.48
CA VAL A 287 -13.41 13.05 2.85
C VAL A 287 -13.49 14.33 2.02
N VAL A 288 -12.58 15.27 2.28
CA VAL A 288 -12.47 16.54 1.55
C VAL A 288 -11.10 16.65 0.89
N GLY A 289 -11.07 17.11 -0.36
CA GLY A 289 -9.83 17.45 -1.06
C GLY A 289 -9.27 18.78 -0.55
N LEU A 290 -7.95 18.85 -0.42
CA LEU A 290 -7.22 20.04 0.00
C LEU A 290 -6.19 20.45 -1.06
N PRO A 291 -5.86 21.75 -1.16
CA PRO A 291 -4.70 22.21 -1.91
C PRO A 291 -3.41 21.54 -1.42
N SER A 292 -2.47 21.26 -2.31
CA SER A 292 -1.21 20.60 -1.94
C SER A 292 -0.35 21.44 -0.98
N ASP A 293 -0.51 22.77 -1.01
CA ASP A 293 0.19 23.75 -0.17
C ASP A 293 -0.53 24.05 1.15
N ASN A 294 -1.60 23.33 1.48
CA ASN A 294 -2.43 23.59 2.66
C ASN A 294 -1.63 23.69 3.98
N TYR A 295 -0.55 22.92 4.10
CA TYR A 295 0.31 22.92 5.29
C TYR A 295 1.53 23.85 5.21
N ASP A 296 1.80 24.49 4.06
CA ASP A 296 3.03 25.26 3.85
C ASP A 296 3.15 26.43 4.85
N LYS A 297 2.05 27.14 5.12
CA LYS A 297 2.02 28.22 6.12
C LYS A 297 2.36 27.73 7.52
N GLN A 298 1.86 26.55 7.89
CA GLN A 298 2.12 25.95 9.20
C GLN A 298 3.57 25.47 9.30
N ILE A 299 4.11 24.85 8.23
CA ILE A 299 5.52 24.44 8.15
C ILE A 299 6.44 25.65 8.33
N ILE A 300 6.20 26.74 7.60
CA ILE A 300 6.96 28.00 7.71
C ILE A 300 6.85 28.57 9.12
N GLY A 301 5.64 28.61 9.69
CA GLY A 301 5.38 29.11 11.03
C GLY A 301 6.10 28.30 12.12
N THR A 302 6.07 26.96 12.02
CA THR A 302 6.79 26.06 12.94
C THR A 302 8.29 26.29 12.88
N LEU A 303 8.86 26.38 11.68
CA LEU A 303 10.29 26.66 11.53
C LEU A 303 10.66 28.06 12.05
N ALA A 304 9.80 29.07 11.84
CA ALA A 304 9.99 30.41 12.39
C ALA A 304 9.98 30.41 13.92
N ARG A 305 9.06 29.66 14.55
CA ARG A 305 8.99 29.50 16.00
C ARG A 305 10.27 28.84 16.53
N LEU A 306 10.69 27.72 15.95
CA LEU A 306 11.90 27.02 16.36
C LEU A 306 13.16 27.88 16.25
N HIS A 307 13.28 28.74 15.24
CA HIS A 307 14.40 29.69 15.17
C HIS A 307 14.38 30.74 16.28
N LYS A 308 13.21 31.16 16.77
CA LYS A 308 13.12 32.11 17.89
C LYS A 308 13.57 31.50 19.22
N GLU A 309 13.50 30.17 19.33
CA GLU A 309 13.96 29.41 20.49
C GLU A 309 15.49 29.21 20.50
N GLN A 310 16.17 29.51 19.39
CA GLN A 310 17.63 29.45 19.30
C GLN A 310 18.28 30.77 19.73
N GLU A 311 19.39 30.69 20.46
CA GLU A 311 20.23 31.87 20.76
C GLU A 311 20.77 32.51 19.48
N LYS A 312 21.14 31.68 18.50
CA LYS A 312 21.58 32.09 17.17
C LYS A 312 20.87 31.25 16.11
N ARG A 313 20.19 31.92 15.19
CA ARG A 313 19.45 31.30 14.09
C ARG A 313 20.36 30.43 13.20
N ASP A 314 20.16 29.13 13.26
CA ASP A 314 20.92 28.11 12.51
C ASP A 314 20.01 26.98 12.00
N PHE A 315 20.54 26.10 11.16
CA PHE A 315 19.83 24.98 10.54
C PHE A 315 19.20 24.02 11.56
N ILE A 316 17.93 23.64 11.33
CA ILE A 316 17.16 22.72 12.17
C ILE A 316 16.85 21.44 11.39
N LYS A 317 16.97 20.28 12.04
CA LYS A 317 16.68 18.97 11.42
C LYS A 317 15.22 18.89 10.96
N VAL A 318 14.97 18.36 9.77
CA VAL A 318 13.60 18.24 9.23
C VAL A 318 12.69 17.40 10.11
N GLY A 319 13.19 16.28 10.65
CA GLY A 319 12.44 15.46 11.60
C GLY A 319 11.97 16.25 12.83
N GLN A 320 12.74 17.24 13.31
CA GLN A 320 12.34 18.09 14.43
C GLN A 320 11.21 19.06 14.03
N VAL A 321 11.28 19.63 12.83
CA VAL A 321 10.22 20.50 12.29
C VAL A 321 8.91 19.74 12.14
N ILE A 322 8.96 18.55 11.52
CA ILE A 322 7.79 17.69 11.32
C ILE A 322 7.24 17.22 12.67
N GLY A 323 8.08 16.75 13.58
CA GLY A 323 7.65 16.31 14.91
C GLY A 323 6.94 17.43 15.69
N ASN A 324 7.49 18.65 15.66
CA ASN A 324 6.85 19.82 16.27
C ASN A 324 5.51 20.16 15.60
N LEU A 325 5.41 20.03 14.28
CA LEU A 325 4.17 20.31 13.56
C LEU A 325 3.08 19.29 13.94
N ILE A 326 3.43 18.00 14.01
CA ILE A 326 2.50 16.92 14.37
C ILE A 326 2.04 17.06 15.82
N GLU A 327 2.95 17.34 16.76
CA GLU A 327 2.63 17.53 18.18
C GLU A 327 1.62 18.66 18.42
N HIS A 328 1.68 19.72 17.60
CA HIS A 328 0.77 20.87 17.68
C HIS A 328 -0.42 20.77 16.70
N SER A 329 -0.57 19.64 16.00
CA SER A 329 -1.67 19.38 15.08
C SER A 329 -2.68 18.42 15.70
N ASN A 330 -3.95 18.81 15.70
CA ASN A 330 -5.05 17.92 16.12
C ASN A 330 -5.54 17.01 14.98
N VAL A 331 -4.94 17.11 13.79
CA VAL A 331 -5.32 16.34 12.61
C VAL A 331 -4.16 15.42 12.24
N PRO A 332 -4.40 14.12 11.99
CA PRO A 332 -3.37 13.22 11.49
C PRO A 332 -2.94 13.67 10.09
N VAL A 333 -1.65 13.94 9.92
CA VAL A 333 -1.06 14.31 8.63
C VAL A 333 0.08 13.35 8.32
N ASN A 334 0.15 12.89 7.08
CA ASN A 334 1.22 12.01 6.63
C ASN A 334 2.58 12.73 6.68
N SER A 335 3.52 12.19 7.45
CA SER A 335 4.86 12.77 7.65
C SER A 335 5.68 12.82 6.36
N HIS A 336 5.54 11.84 5.47
CA HIS A 336 6.22 11.85 4.17
C HIS A 336 5.68 12.95 3.26
N PHE A 337 4.39 13.26 3.34
CA PHE A 337 3.81 14.40 2.63
C PHE A 337 4.31 15.74 3.17
N LEU A 338 4.49 15.86 4.50
CA LEU A 338 5.09 17.06 5.09
C LEU A 338 6.56 17.24 4.66
N GLU A 339 7.32 16.14 4.60
CA GLU A 339 8.69 16.14 4.07
C GLU A 339 8.72 16.61 2.61
N TYR A 340 7.82 16.09 1.79
CA TYR A 340 7.62 16.52 0.40
C TYR A 340 7.39 18.04 0.30
N ARG A 341 6.50 18.59 1.14
CA ARG A 341 6.25 20.04 1.17
C ARG A 341 7.47 20.83 1.62
N ILE A 342 8.25 20.32 2.58
CA ILE A 342 9.51 20.95 2.99
C ILE A 342 10.52 20.98 1.83
N ARG A 343 10.66 19.89 1.07
CA ARG A 343 11.50 19.88 -0.16
C ARG A 343 11.00 20.87 -1.20
N TYR A 344 9.68 20.94 -1.41
CA TYR A 344 9.09 21.93 -2.29
C TYR A 344 9.48 23.37 -1.88
N LEU A 345 9.37 23.70 -0.59
CA LEU A 345 9.75 25.01 -0.05
C LEU A 345 11.25 25.31 -0.18
N ILE A 346 12.12 24.31 -0.14
CA ILE A 346 13.55 24.46 -0.45
C ILE A 346 13.74 24.83 -1.93
N TYR A 347 13.13 24.07 -2.85
CA TYR A 347 13.30 24.28 -4.29
C TYR A 347 12.76 25.65 -4.76
N HIS A 348 11.78 26.19 -4.05
CA HIS A 348 11.21 27.51 -4.31
C HIS A 348 11.91 28.63 -3.54
N GLY A 349 13.03 28.34 -2.87
CA GLY A 349 13.86 29.35 -2.23
C GLY A 349 13.27 29.95 -0.95
N VAL A 350 12.25 29.32 -0.35
CA VAL A 350 11.72 29.73 0.96
C VAL A 350 12.65 29.25 2.08
N PHE A 351 13.22 28.05 1.93
CA PHE A 351 14.19 27.46 2.86
C PHE A 351 15.57 27.28 2.24
N GLU A 352 16.60 27.41 3.05
CA GLU A 352 17.97 26.97 2.78
C GLU A 352 18.14 25.50 3.19
N LEU A 353 18.95 24.74 2.44
CA LEU A 353 19.21 23.32 2.66
C LEU A 353 20.64 23.08 3.18
N LYS A 354 20.78 22.23 4.19
CA LYS A 354 22.05 21.64 4.63
C LYS A 354 21.94 20.12 4.70
N GLY A 355 22.77 19.42 3.92
CA GLY A 355 22.80 17.96 3.82
C GLY A 355 22.07 17.43 2.58
N ILE A 356 21.93 16.10 2.48
CA ILE A 356 21.27 15.42 1.36
C ILE A 356 19.88 14.96 1.82
N PRO A 357 18.79 15.31 1.11
CA PRO A 357 17.41 14.89 1.44
C PRO A 357 17.09 13.39 1.26
N LYS A 358 17.94 12.51 1.81
CA LYS A 358 17.71 11.04 1.78
C LYS A 358 16.61 10.60 2.72
N SER A 359 16.41 11.32 3.83
CA SER A 359 15.24 11.21 4.69
C SER A 359 15.17 12.35 5.70
N ILE A 360 14.10 12.42 6.49
CA ILE A 360 13.88 13.48 7.49
C ILE A 360 15.01 13.61 8.53
N ARG A 361 15.87 12.59 8.68
CA ARG A 361 17.02 12.58 9.60
C ARG A 361 18.31 13.14 8.96
N HIS A 362 18.40 13.11 7.64
CA HIS A 362 19.65 13.33 6.90
C HIS A 362 19.94 14.80 6.57
N TYR A 363 18.91 15.65 6.56
CA TYR A 363 19.08 17.05 6.20
C TYR A 363 18.40 17.99 7.19
N SER A 364 18.83 19.24 7.13
CA SER A 364 18.35 20.33 7.95
C SER A 364 17.94 21.51 7.06
N VAL A 365 17.01 22.30 7.55
CA VAL A 365 16.49 23.49 6.88
C VAL A 365 16.66 24.72 7.73
N LYS A 366 16.74 25.87 7.07
CA LYS A 366 16.72 27.19 7.69
C LYS A 366 15.82 28.08 6.84
N LEU A 367 15.08 29.01 7.47
CA LEU A 367 14.33 30.01 6.73
C LEU A 367 15.33 30.83 5.92
N ARG A 368 15.06 31.10 4.64
CA ARG A 368 15.89 32.04 3.89
C ARG A 368 15.70 33.45 4.46
N SER A 369 16.76 34.24 4.41
CA SER A 369 16.79 35.61 4.94
C SER A 369 16.28 36.62 3.92
#